data_AF-A0A317UBE5-F1
#
_entry.id   AF-A0A317UBE5-F1
#
_cell.length_a   1.000
_cell.length_b   1.000
_cell.length_c   1.000
_cell.angle_alpha   90.00
_cell.angle_beta   90.00
_cell.angle_gamma   90.00
#
_symmetry.space_group_name_H-M   'P 1'
#
loop_
_entity.id
_entity.type
_entity.pdbx_description
1 polymer ?
#
loop_
_entity_poly.entity_id
_entity_poly.type
_entity_poly.pdbx_seq_one_letter_code
_entity_poly.pdbx_strand_id
1 'polypeptide(L)'
;MTLEKDEELRKKSLAEYEILQWELEEKLKTAMKLPTNLQKLHSALEAANKAAYDAYINTYDSNNAKSDEAYEECLKTQEALREKHKEDGELYQQGEISEEEYDKRHQEYIENHERTYEKYKASKEENDEASKKAYRDYKEICENNKKKVQSAQEAQRNMEDSPSLSAPSGSVTNPAKKIGAALDQLAETQKRSAKIQSENTDELLKAFDKKLGSDDWYKQNPPKKDKDGNLSMTFKSDKDMTEFFQDHAKEGNSFLMVDEKTNKVIAFSNGDGKLYKPGPDGSKQEFTGGSLFPSAEELKSLPEQKDFQMPQKQEESNMQLN
;
A
#
# COMPACT_ATOMS: atom_id res chain seq x y z
N MET A 1 -20.00 7.87 17.64
CA MET A 1 -19.02 6.81 17.33
C MET A 1 -17.81 7.55 16.82
N THR A 2 -16.62 7.39 17.40
CA THR A 2 -15.48 8.30 17.17
C THR A 2 -14.71 7.94 15.90
N LEU A 3 -14.20 8.93 15.16
CA LEU A 3 -13.30 8.79 13.99
C LEU A 3 -12.21 7.72 14.16
N GLU A 4 -11.64 7.59 15.37
CA GLU A 4 -10.66 6.55 15.70
C GLU A 4 -11.20 5.13 15.51
N LYS A 5 -12.47 4.88 15.88
CA LYS A 5 -13.10 3.56 15.72
C LYS A 5 -13.36 3.23 14.26
N ASP A 6 -13.69 4.21 13.43
CA ASP A 6 -13.94 4.00 12.01
C ASP A 6 -12.62 3.78 11.24
N GLU A 7 -11.55 4.46 11.64
CA GLU A 7 -10.21 4.22 11.07
C GLU A 7 -9.65 2.86 11.49
N GLU A 8 -9.87 2.45 12.73
CA GLU A 8 -9.50 1.12 13.24
C GLU A 8 -10.29 0.02 12.53
N LEU A 9 -11.58 0.23 12.28
CA LEU A 9 -12.43 -0.68 11.51
C LEU A 9 -11.95 -0.79 10.05
N ARG A 10 -11.58 0.33 9.42
CA ARG A 10 -10.99 0.34 8.07
C ARG A 10 -9.71 -0.47 8.01
N LYS A 11 -8.78 -0.25 8.95
CA LYS A 11 -7.51 -0.99 9.05
C LYS A 11 -7.76 -2.49 9.22
N LYS A 12 -8.71 -2.85 10.08
CA LYS A 12 -9.10 -4.23 10.34
C LYS A 12 -9.68 -4.91 9.09
N SER A 13 -10.60 -4.26 8.38
CA SER A 13 -11.19 -4.82 7.15
C SER A 13 -10.17 -4.97 6.03
N LEU A 14 -9.20 -4.07 5.92
CA LEU A 14 -8.10 -4.19 4.96
C LEU A 14 -7.21 -5.40 5.28
N ALA A 15 -6.88 -5.59 6.56
CA ALA A 15 -6.10 -6.74 7.03
C ALA A 15 -6.85 -8.07 6.83
N GLU A 16 -8.16 -8.12 7.08
CA GLU A 16 -8.99 -9.29 6.83
C GLU A 16 -9.05 -9.65 5.33
N TYR A 17 -9.15 -8.65 4.45
CA TYR A 17 -9.09 -8.84 3.01
C TYR A 17 -7.76 -9.47 2.56
N GLU A 18 -6.63 -8.99 3.10
CA GLU A 18 -5.29 -9.50 2.75
C GLU A 18 -5.07 -10.94 3.25
N ILE A 19 -5.56 -11.26 4.44
CA ILE A 19 -5.55 -12.64 4.97
C ILE A 19 -6.36 -13.55 4.04
N LEU A 20 -7.55 -13.13 3.61
CA LEU A 20 -8.40 -13.91 2.71
C LEU A 20 -7.78 -14.07 1.31
N GLN A 21 -7.11 -13.03 0.80
CA GLN A 21 -6.41 -13.07 -0.49
C GLN A 21 -5.21 -14.04 -0.44
N TRP A 22 -4.49 -14.07 0.66
CA TRP A 22 -3.38 -15.00 0.87
C TRP A 22 -3.86 -16.45 1.10
N GLU A 23 -4.89 -16.66 1.92
CA GLU A 23 -5.51 -17.99 2.09
C GLU A 23 -6.02 -18.55 0.76
N LEU A 24 -6.56 -17.68 -0.09
CA LEU A 24 -6.99 -18.02 -1.43
C LEU A 24 -5.80 -18.49 -2.30
N GLU A 25 -4.63 -17.86 -2.21
CA GLU A 25 -3.41 -18.26 -2.91
C GLU A 25 -2.88 -19.62 -2.43
N GLU A 26 -2.89 -19.87 -1.12
CA GLU A 26 -2.59 -21.17 -0.50
C GLU A 26 -3.57 -22.27 -0.97
N LYS A 27 -4.87 -21.96 -0.95
CA LYS A 27 -5.93 -22.87 -1.43
C LYS A 27 -5.82 -23.12 -2.94
N LEU A 28 -5.39 -22.13 -3.73
CA LEU A 28 -5.10 -22.25 -5.16
C LEU A 28 -3.90 -23.17 -5.43
N LYS A 29 -2.80 -23.03 -4.67
CA LYS A 29 -1.64 -23.93 -4.75
C LYS A 29 -2.01 -25.37 -4.39
N THR A 30 -2.92 -25.55 -3.44
CA THR A 30 -3.41 -26.88 -3.02
C THR A 30 -4.43 -27.45 -4.01
N ALA A 31 -5.24 -26.57 -4.64
CA ALA A 31 -6.22 -26.93 -5.66
C ALA A 31 -5.62 -27.55 -6.92
N MET A 32 -4.36 -27.22 -7.24
CA MET A 32 -3.58 -27.80 -8.34
C MET A 32 -3.41 -29.33 -8.27
N LYS A 33 -3.76 -29.97 -7.16
CA LYS A 33 -3.56 -31.42 -6.98
C LYS A 33 -4.80 -32.30 -7.19
N LEU A 34 -6.03 -31.76 -7.20
CA LEU A 34 -7.25 -32.58 -7.40
C LEU A 34 -8.49 -31.78 -7.87
N PRO A 35 -9.34 -32.36 -8.74
CA PRO A 35 -10.55 -31.74 -9.31
C PRO A 35 -11.68 -31.41 -8.31
N THR A 36 -11.59 -31.85 -7.06
CA THR A 36 -12.51 -31.51 -5.96
C THR A 36 -12.33 -30.10 -5.39
N ASN A 37 -11.42 -29.29 -5.92
CA ASN A 37 -11.07 -27.98 -5.35
C ASN A 37 -11.69 -26.75 -6.04
N LEU A 38 -12.41 -26.89 -7.16
CA LEU A 38 -13.02 -25.74 -7.86
C LEU A 38 -14.11 -25.05 -7.01
N GLN A 39 -14.92 -25.83 -6.28
CA GLN A 39 -15.95 -25.29 -5.40
C GLN A 39 -15.34 -24.53 -4.21
N LYS A 40 -14.24 -25.04 -3.64
CA LYS A 40 -13.49 -24.34 -2.58
C LYS A 40 -12.83 -23.06 -3.08
N LEU A 41 -12.33 -23.07 -4.32
CA LEU A 41 -11.80 -21.89 -5.00
C LEU A 41 -12.90 -20.83 -5.19
N HIS A 42 -14.08 -21.24 -5.67
CA HIS A 42 -15.22 -20.34 -5.85
C HIS A 42 -15.61 -19.67 -4.53
N SER A 43 -15.79 -20.46 -3.46
CA SER A 43 -16.13 -19.92 -2.14
C SER A 43 -15.06 -19.00 -1.55
N ALA A 44 -13.78 -19.29 -1.78
CA ALA A 44 -12.69 -18.41 -1.35
C ALA A 44 -12.66 -17.08 -2.13
N LEU A 45 -12.94 -17.11 -3.45
CA LEU A 45 -13.03 -15.90 -4.27
C LEU A 45 -14.26 -15.07 -3.93
N GLU A 46 -15.39 -15.70 -3.62
CA GLU A 46 -16.59 -15.01 -3.10
C GLU A 46 -16.32 -14.33 -1.77
N ALA A 47 -15.61 -15.01 -0.85
CA ALA A 47 -15.21 -14.41 0.42
C ALA A 47 -14.26 -13.20 0.20
N ALA A 48 -13.30 -13.31 -0.72
CA ALA A 48 -12.42 -12.21 -1.08
C ALA A 48 -13.18 -11.03 -1.72
N ASN A 49 -14.15 -11.29 -2.60
CA ASN A 49 -15.01 -10.25 -3.18
C ASN A 49 -15.84 -9.56 -2.10
N LYS A 50 -16.41 -10.32 -1.15
CA LYS A 50 -17.15 -9.78 -0.02
C LYS A 50 -16.27 -8.88 0.84
N ALA A 51 -15.07 -9.33 1.19
CA ALA A 51 -14.13 -8.53 1.98
C ALA A 51 -13.69 -7.25 1.25
N ALA A 52 -13.47 -7.31 -0.07
CA ALA A 52 -13.19 -6.12 -0.88
C ALA A 52 -14.38 -5.13 -0.90
N TYR A 53 -15.60 -5.65 -0.97
CA TYR A 53 -16.82 -4.84 -0.87
C TYR A 53 -16.95 -4.18 0.50
N ASP A 54 -16.75 -4.95 1.58
CA ASP A 54 -16.81 -4.44 2.95
C ASP A 54 -15.73 -3.34 3.17
N ALA A 55 -14.52 -3.51 2.63
CA ALA A 55 -13.47 -2.49 2.67
C ALA A 55 -13.82 -1.22 1.89
N TYR A 56 -14.46 -1.36 0.73
CA TYR A 56 -15.00 -0.23 -0.03
C TYR A 56 -16.07 0.52 0.78
N ILE A 57 -17.06 -0.18 1.32
CA ILE A 57 -18.16 0.42 2.09
C ILE A 57 -17.60 1.15 3.32
N ASN A 58 -16.70 0.52 4.08
CA ASN A 58 -16.09 1.17 5.25
C ASN A 58 -15.29 2.43 4.87
N THR A 59 -14.62 2.42 3.72
CA THR A 59 -13.92 3.62 3.22
C THR A 59 -14.90 4.71 2.82
N TYR A 60 -15.97 4.34 2.10
CA TYR A 60 -17.02 5.28 1.68
C TYR A 60 -17.71 5.93 2.88
N ASP A 61 -18.13 5.13 3.86
CA ASP A 61 -18.82 5.60 5.06
C ASP A 61 -17.91 6.50 5.91
N SER A 62 -16.65 6.12 6.10
CA SER A 62 -15.67 6.94 6.83
C SER A 62 -15.40 8.29 6.15
N ASN A 63 -15.30 8.30 4.82
CA ASN A 63 -15.07 9.52 4.05
C ASN A 63 -16.30 10.45 4.04
N ASN A 64 -17.51 9.89 4.03
CA ASN A 64 -18.74 10.67 4.19
C ASN A 64 -18.81 11.29 5.59
N ALA A 65 -18.55 10.52 6.64
CA ALA A 65 -18.54 11.03 8.01
C ALA A 65 -17.54 12.19 8.19
N LYS A 66 -16.33 12.07 7.61
CA LYS A 66 -15.34 13.17 7.60
C LYS A 66 -15.83 14.40 6.85
N SER A 67 -16.54 14.20 5.75
CA SER A 67 -17.10 15.32 4.96
C SER A 67 -18.24 16.01 5.71
N ASP A 68 -19.06 15.26 6.45
CA ASP A 68 -20.11 15.79 7.32
C ASP A 68 -19.51 16.59 8.49
N GLU A 69 -18.49 16.05 9.17
CA GLU A 69 -17.76 16.76 10.23
C GLU A 69 -17.10 18.05 9.73
N ALA A 70 -16.45 18.01 8.56
CA ALA A 70 -15.88 19.21 7.94
C ALA A 70 -16.94 20.25 7.57
N TYR A 71 -18.14 19.81 7.18
CA TYR A 71 -19.27 20.70 6.92
C TYR A 71 -19.82 21.33 8.20
N GLU A 72 -19.96 20.55 9.28
CA GLU A 72 -20.37 21.06 10.58
C GLU A 72 -19.38 22.09 11.14
N GLU A 73 -18.07 21.84 11.01
CA GLU A 73 -17.03 22.81 11.40
C GLU A 73 -17.09 24.09 10.55
N CYS A 74 -17.34 23.96 9.25
CA CYS A 74 -17.55 25.09 8.36
C CYS A 74 -18.75 25.93 8.80
N LEU A 75 -19.90 25.30 9.09
CA LEU A 75 -21.10 25.99 9.56
C LEU A 75 -20.85 26.74 10.86
N LYS A 76 -20.24 26.08 11.85
CA LYS A 76 -19.92 26.69 13.15
C LYS A 76 -18.98 27.89 13.00
N THR A 77 -17.98 27.78 12.13
CA THR A 77 -17.03 28.86 11.86
C THR A 77 -17.73 30.03 11.16
N GLN A 78 -18.58 29.76 10.17
CA GLN A 78 -19.35 30.81 9.48
C GLN A 78 -20.36 31.50 10.40
N GLU A 79 -20.97 30.78 11.33
CA GLU A 79 -21.86 31.37 12.35
C GLU A 79 -21.10 32.31 13.28
N ALA A 80 -19.93 31.88 13.79
CA ALA A 80 -19.08 32.73 14.62
C ALA A 80 -18.59 33.98 13.86
N LEU A 81 -18.26 33.85 12.57
CA LEU A 81 -17.90 34.99 11.72
C LEU A 81 -19.09 35.96 11.53
N ARG A 82 -20.31 35.43 11.37
CA ARG A 82 -21.53 36.24 11.24
C ARG A 82 -21.86 37.01 12.52
N GLU A 83 -21.77 36.37 13.68
CA GLU A 83 -21.98 37.06 14.96
C GLU A 83 -20.93 38.16 15.17
N LYS A 84 -19.66 37.88 14.90
CA LYS A 84 -18.61 38.91 14.97
C LYS A 84 -18.88 40.08 14.00
N HIS A 85 -19.28 39.79 12.76
CA HIS A 85 -19.58 40.84 11.79
C HIS A 85 -20.78 41.70 12.21
N LYS A 86 -21.76 41.09 12.88
CA LYS A 86 -22.88 41.81 13.48
C LYS A 86 -22.43 42.72 14.63
N GLU A 87 -21.57 42.24 15.53
CA GLU A 87 -20.95 43.04 16.59
C GLU A 87 -20.17 44.23 16.00
N ASP A 88 -19.38 44.00 14.95
CA ASP A 88 -18.66 45.07 14.24
C ASP A 88 -19.62 46.12 13.67
N GLY A 89 -20.78 45.71 13.16
CA GLY A 89 -21.84 46.61 12.70
C GLY A 89 -22.48 47.45 13.83
N GLU A 90 -22.66 46.87 15.01
CA GLU A 90 -23.17 47.57 16.19
C GLU A 90 -22.15 48.61 16.70
N LEU A 91 -20.86 48.26 16.75
CA LEU A 91 -19.77 49.19 17.11
C LEU A 91 -19.71 50.39 16.14
N TYR A 92 -19.87 50.13 14.84
CA TYR A 92 -19.90 51.20 13.84
C TYR A 92 -21.11 52.13 14.03
N GLN A 93 -22.30 51.58 14.27
CA GLN A 93 -23.51 52.38 14.53
C GLN A 93 -23.41 53.23 15.80
N GLN A 94 -22.68 52.75 16.80
CA GLN A 94 -22.40 53.47 18.05
C GLN A 94 -21.28 54.51 17.89
N GLY A 95 -20.59 54.54 16.75
CA GLY A 95 -19.46 55.43 16.49
C GLY A 95 -18.18 55.02 17.24
N GLU A 96 -18.11 53.77 17.72
CA GLU A 96 -16.94 53.24 18.44
C GLU A 96 -15.78 52.87 17.49
N ILE A 97 -16.09 52.63 16.21
CA ILE A 97 -15.11 52.41 15.14
C ILE A 97 -15.40 53.33 13.95
N SER A 98 -14.37 53.65 13.17
CA SER A 98 -14.50 54.47 11.96
C SER A 98 -15.08 53.67 10.79
N GLU A 99 -15.56 54.39 9.76
CA GLU A 99 -15.99 53.79 8.49
C GLU A 99 -14.86 52.98 7.83
N GLU A 100 -13.65 53.53 7.77
CA GLU A 100 -12.47 52.84 7.22
C GLU A 100 -12.15 51.54 7.99
N GLU A 101 -12.29 51.56 9.33
CA GLU A 101 -12.07 50.37 10.14
C GLU A 101 -13.18 49.33 9.94
N TYR A 102 -14.44 49.75 9.86
CA TYR A 102 -15.57 48.87 9.57
C TYR A 102 -15.42 48.22 8.18
N ASP A 103 -15.08 48.99 7.14
CA ASP A 103 -14.87 48.46 5.78
C ASP A 103 -13.78 47.40 5.74
N LYS A 104 -12.67 47.61 6.47
CA LYS A 104 -11.62 46.61 6.59
C LYS A 104 -12.11 45.34 7.27
N ARG A 105 -12.82 45.46 8.40
CA ARG A 105 -13.38 44.29 9.12
C ARG A 105 -14.44 43.56 8.30
N HIS A 106 -15.26 44.29 7.53
CA HIS A 106 -16.23 43.72 6.62
C HIS A 106 -15.57 42.92 5.49
N GLN A 107 -14.50 43.46 4.90
CA GLN A 107 -13.71 42.76 3.89
C GLN A 107 -13.08 41.49 4.47
N GLU A 108 -12.49 41.56 5.67
CA GLU A 108 -11.97 40.39 6.38
C GLU A 108 -13.05 39.34 6.65
N TYR A 109 -14.28 39.76 7.00
CA TYR A 109 -15.42 38.84 7.16
C TYR A 109 -15.72 38.11 5.85
N ILE A 110 -15.85 38.81 4.72
CA ILE A 110 -16.13 38.22 3.41
C ILE A 110 -15.06 37.18 3.05
N GLU A 111 -13.79 37.57 3.14
CA GLU A 111 -12.65 36.72 2.80
C GLU A 111 -12.59 35.47 3.70
N ASN A 112 -12.81 35.64 5.00
CA ASN A 112 -12.81 34.52 5.94
C ASN A 112 -14.00 33.58 5.73
N HIS A 113 -15.17 34.12 5.40
CA HIS A 113 -16.38 33.33 5.13
C HIS A 113 -16.21 32.48 3.87
N GLU A 114 -15.67 33.06 2.79
CA GLU A 114 -15.35 32.34 1.54
C GLU A 114 -14.26 31.29 1.77
N ARG A 115 -13.16 31.67 2.42
CA ARG A 115 -12.04 30.77 2.71
C ARG A 115 -12.46 29.55 3.54
N THR A 116 -13.38 29.72 4.48
CA THR A 116 -13.91 28.61 5.29
C THR A 116 -14.68 27.62 4.41
N TYR A 117 -15.49 28.12 3.48
CA TYR A 117 -16.26 27.27 2.57
C TYR A 117 -15.35 26.52 1.58
N GLU A 118 -14.36 27.18 1.00
CA GLU A 118 -13.43 26.52 0.06
C GLU A 118 -12.59 25.44 0.75
N LYS A 119 -12.24 25.59 2.03
CA LYS A 119 -11.59 24.53 2.82
C LYS A 119 -12.46 23.28 2.95
N TYR A 120 -13.73 23.45 3.30
CA TYR A 120 -14.68 22.33 3.37
C TYR A 120 -14.80 21.64 2.00
N LYS A 121 -14.97 22.42 0.93
CA LYS A 121 -15.11 21.89 -0.43
C LYS A 121 -13.90 21.07 -0.86
N ALA A 122 -12.68 21.55 -0.58
CA ALA A 122 -11.45 20.81 -0.87
C ALA A 122 -11.38 19.49 -0.09
N SER A 123 -11.75 19.51 1.21
CA SER A 123 -11.78 18.29 2.03
C SER A 123 -12.82 17.27 1.51
N LYS A 124 -14.01 17.74 1.12
CA LYS A 124 -15.04 16.89 0.52
C LYS A 124 -14.58 16.29 -0.80
N GLU A 125 -13.96 17.08 -1.67
CA GLU A 125 -13.43 16.59 -2.95
C GLU A 125 -12.37 15.50 -2.77
N GLU A 126 -11.46 15.67 -1.81
CA GLU A 126 -10.47 14.65 -1.45
C GLU A 126 -11.12 13.35 -0.97
N ASN A 127 -12.12 13.46 -0.08
CA ASN A 127 -12.88 12.33 0.45
C ASN A 127 -13.68 11.59 -0.64
N ASP A 128 -14.32 12.34 -1.55
CA ASP A 128 -15.07 11.80 -2.68
C ASP A 128 -14.14 11.06 -3.65
N GLU A 129 -12.97 11.62 -3.96
CA GLU A 129 -11.97 10.95 -4.82
C GLU A 129 -11.39 9.69 -4.19
N ALA A 130 -11.12 9.70 -2.88
CA ALA A 130 -10.70 8.52 -2.14
C ALA A 130 -11.78 7.41 -2.18
N SER A 131 -13.04 7.78 -2.03
CA SER A 131 -14.19 6.86 -2.15
C SER A 131 -14.34 6.28 -3.56
N LYS A 132 -14.21 7.11 -4.61
CA LYS A 132 -14.19 6.64 -6.00
C LYS A 132 -13.03 5.69 -6.28
N LYS A 133 -11.86 5.96 -5.69
CA LYS A 133 -10.70 5.06 -5.80
C LYS A 133 -10.99 3.71 -5.13
N ALA A 134 -11.52 3.68 -3.92
CA ALA A 134 -11.87 2.44 -3.23
C ALA A 134 -12.88 1.60 -4.03
N TYR A 135 -13.86 2.25 -4.67
CA TYR A 135 -14.81 1.56 -5.56
C TYR A 135 -14.13 0.97 -6.81
N ARG A 136 -13.20 1.71 -7.43
CA ARG A 136 -12.41 1.20 -8.57
C ARG A 136 -11.59 -0.02 -8.18
N ASP A 137 -10.90 0.05 -7.04
CA ASP A 137 -10.09 -1.07 -6.52
C ASP A 137 -10.99 -2.30 -6.28
N TYR A 138 -12.16 -2.14 -5.63
CA TYR A 138 -13.14 -3.22 -5.44
C TYR A 138 -13.58 -3.86 -6.76
N LYS A 139 -13.91 -3.05 -7.77
CA LYS A 139 -14.31 -3.55 -9.10
C LYS A 139 -13.21 -4.37 -9.75
N GLU A 140 -11.99 -3.85 -9.74
CA GLU A 140 -10.83 -4.54 -10.31
C GLU A 140 -10.59 -5.89 -9.63
N ILE A 141 -10.73 -5.95 -8.31
CA ILE A 141 -10.64 -7.21 -7.55
C ILE A 141 -11.70 -8.21 -8.01
N CYS A 142 -12.95 -7.79 -8.12
CA CYS A 142 -14.04 -8.65 -8.57
C CYS A 142 -13.83 -9.16 -10.00
N GLU A 143 -13.38 -8.28 -10.90
CA GLU A 143 -13.07 -8.65 -12.28
C GLU A 143 -11.90 -9.64 -12.37
N ASN A 144 -10.85 -9.42 -11.59
CA ASN A 144 -9.70 -10.33 -11.53
C ASN A 144 -10.09 -11.68 -10.95
N ASN A 145 -10.90 -11.71 -9.89
CA ASN A 145 -11.40 -12.96 -9.32
C ASN A 145 -12.33 -13.70 -10.28
N LYS A 146 -13.16 -13.00 -11.05
CA LYS A 146 -13.97 -13.61 -12.13
C LYS A 146 -13.09 -14.27 -13.20
N LYS A 147 -12.04 -13.59 -13.65
CA LYS A 147 -11.07 -14.15 -14.61
C LYS A 147 -10.39 -15.40 -14.04
N LYS A 148 -10.01 -15.40 -12.76
CA LYS A 148 -9.43 -16.58 -12.07
C LYS A 148 -10.36 -17.80 -12.13
N VAL A 149 -11.65 -17.62 -11.85
CA VAL A 149 -12.64 -18.72 -11.95
C VAL A 149 -12.74 -19.24 -13.39
N GLN A 150 -12.83 -18.35 -14.37
CA GLN A 150 -12.96 -18.71 -15.78
C GLN A 150 -11.75 -19.52 -16.26
N SER A 151 -10.54 -19.06 -15.96
CA SER A 151 -9.31 -19.78 -16.33
C SER A 151 -9.21 -21.15 -15.65
N ALA A 152 -9.64 -21.27 -14.38
CA ALA A 152 -9.67 -22.55 -13.69
C ALA A 152 -10.69 -23.53 -14.30
N GLN A 153 -11.87 -23.02 -14.70
CA GLN A 153 -12.91 -23.81 -15.37
C GLN A 153 -12.46 -24.29 -16.76
N GLU A 154 -11.83 -23.43 -17.55
CA GLU A 154 -11.29 -23.79 -18.87
C GLU A 154 -10.16 -24.82 -18.75
N ALA A 155 -9.27 -24.67 -17.77
CA ALA A 155 -8.23 -25.65 -17.49
C ALA A 155 -8.80 -27.02 -17.14
N GLN A 156 -9.89 -27.08 -16.36
CA GLN A 156 -10.55 -28.33 -16.01
C GLN A 156 -11.20 -29.01 -17.23
N ARG A 157 -11.93 -28.26 -18.08
CA ARG A 157 -12.54 -28.80 -19.30
C ARG A 157 -11.52 -29.44 -20.24
N ASN A 158 -10.36 -28.79 -20.40
CA ASN A 158 -9.28 -29.30 -21.24
C ASN A 158 -8.61 -30.57 -20.68
N MET A 159 -8.75 -30.87 -19.38
CA MET A 159 -8.28 -32.11 -18.77
C MET A 159 -9.30 -33.26 -18.95
N GLU A 160 -10.59 -32.95 -18.97
CA GLU A 160 -11.66 -33.94 -19.16
C GLU A 160 -11.77 -34.41 -20.62
N ASP A 161 -11.39 -33.58 -21.60
CA ASP A 161 -11.42 -33.88 -23.04
C ASP A 161 -10.16 -34.61 -23.59
N SER A 162 -9.22 -35.07 -22.73
CA SER A 162 -8.08 -35.89 -23.18
C SER A 162 -8.41 -37.39 -23.15
N PRO A 163 -8.59 -38.07 -24.31
CA PRO A 163 -8.84 -39.51 -24.32
C PRO A 163 -7.57 -40.27 -23.91
N SER A 164 -7.72 -41.14 -22.91
CA SER A 164 -6.71 -42.11 -22.48
C SER A 164 -6.36 -43.06 -23.63
N LEU A 165 -5.21 -42.86 -24.30
CA LEU A 165 -4.53 -43.91 -25.07
C LEU A 165 -3.00 -43.76 -24.98
N SER A 166 -2.36 -44.93 -24.90
CA SER A 166 -0.97 -45.23 -24.57
C SER A 166 0.11 -44.40 -25.29
N ALA A 167 1.24 -44.19 -24.61
CA ALA A 167 2.43 -43.47 -25.07
C ALA A 167 2.99 -43.99 -26.43
N PRO A 168 3.66 -43.13 -27.23
CA PRO A 168 5.07 -42.82 -26.95
C PRO A 168 5.53 -41.36 -27.18
N SER A 169 6.53 -40.98 -26.39
CA SER A 169 7.61 -39.99 -26.61
C SER A 169 7.39 -38.87 -27.65
N GLY A 170 7.11 -37.67 -27.16
CA GLY A 170 7.25 -36.43 -27.93
C GLY A 170 6.84 -35.20 -27.12
N SER A 171 7.82 -34.56 -26.47
CA SER A 171 7.78 -33.22 -25.86
C SER A 171 6.39 -32.62 -25.57
N VAL A 172 5.66 -33.21 -24.61
CA VAL A 172 4.46 -32.58 -24.04
C VAL A 172 4.93 -31.48 -23.10
N THR A 173 4.83 -30.22 -23.53
CA THR A 173 4.90 -29.10 -22.59
C THR A 173 3.78 -29.27 -21.57
N ASN A 174 4.18 -29.73 -20.39
CA ASN A 174 3.32 -30.19 -19.31
C ASN A 174 2.22 -29.15 -19.00
N PRO A 175 0.91 -29.49 -19.06
CA PRO A 175 -0.20 -28.58 -18.75
C PRO A 175 -0.07 -27.89 -17.38
N ALA A 176 0.50 -28.59 -16.41
CA ALA A 176 0.85 -28.05 -15.09
C ALA A 176 1.82 -26.85 -15.17
N LYS A 177 2.68 -26.79 -16.19
CA LYS A 177 3.65 -25.71 -16.43
C LYS A 177 3.01 -24.46 -17.05
N LYS A 178 1.95 -24.61 -17.85
CA LYS A 178 1.15 -23.48 -18.37
C LYS A 178 0.22 -22.90 -17.31
N ILE A 179 -0.36 -23.74 -16.46
CA ILE A 179 -1.17 -23.32 -15.31
C ILE A 179 -0.28 -22.60 -14.27
N GLY A 180 0.91 -23.12 -14.00
CA GLY A 180 1.92 -22.46 -13.16
C GLY A 180 2.33 -21.09 -13.70
N ALA A 181 2.69 -20.99 -14.99
CA ALA A 181 3.12 -19.72 -15.60
C ALA A 181 2.01 -18.65 -15.65
N ALA A 182 0.75 -19.04 -15.84
CA ALA A 182 -0.39 -18.11 -15.84
C ALA A 182 -0.78 -17.64 -14.42
N LEU A 183 -0.44 -18.42 -13.39
CA LEU A 183 -0.66 -18.07 -11.97
C LEU A 183 0.51 -17.30 -11.37
N ASP A 184 1.75 -17.57 -11.82
CA ASP A 184 2.95 -16.79 -11.46
C ASP A 184 2.85 -15.35 -12.00
N GLN A 185 2.37 -15.18 -13.25
CA GLN A 185 2.01 -13.84 -13.79
C GLN A 185 0.88 -13.14 -13.03
N LEU A 186 0.06 -13.89 -12.28
CA LEU A 186 -1.09 -13.36 -11.53
C LEU A 186 -0.71 -12.94 -10.10
N ALA A 187 0.31 -13.57 -9.51
CA ALA A 187 0.93 -13.17 -8.23
C ALA A 187 1.82 -11.91 -8.38
N GLU A 188 2.21 -11.55 -9.61
CA GLU A 188 3.01 -10.37 -9.95
C GLU A 188 2.23 -9.03 -9.88
N THR A 189 0.95 -9.00 -9.51
CA THR A 189 0.13 -7.76 -9.46
C THR A 189 -0.16 -7.22 -8.05
N GLN A 190 0.45 -7.77 -7.00
CA GLN A 190 0.51 -7.08 -5.71
C GLN A 190 1.51 -5.92 -5.81
N LYS A 191 1.09 -4.69 -5.48
CA LYS A 191 2.02 -3.57 -5.31
C LYS A 191 3.09 -3.96 -4.29
N ARG A 192 4.31 -4.24 -4.75
CA ARG A 192 5.49 -4.48 -3.91
C ARG A 192 6.04 -3.12 -3.49
N SER A 193 5.34 -2.45 -2.57
CA SER A 193 5.76 -1.14 -2.05
C SER A 193 6.43 -1.26 -0.69
N ALA A 194 7.54 -0.58 -0.52
CA ALA A 194 8.27 -0.50 0.75
C ALA A 194 8.68 0.95 1.02
N LYS A 195 8.61 1.34 2.29
CA LYS A 195 9.20 2.57 2.79
C LYS A 195 10.67 2.31 3.10
N ILE A 196 11.55 3.12 2.52
CA ILE A 196 12.98 2.99 2.65
C ILE A 196 13.53 4.17 3.43
N GLN A 197 14.18 3.86 4.54
CA GLN A 197 14.95 4.82 5.32
C GLN A 197 16.41 4.63 5.00
N SER A 198 17.08 5.70 4.60
CA SER A 198 18.52 5.69 4.32
C SER A 198 19.09 7.06 4.63
N GLU A 199 20.34 7.09 5.06
CA GLU A 199 21.06 8.35 5.26
C GLU A 199 21.36 9.03 3.91
N ASN A 200 21.43 8.27 2.81
CA ASN A 200 21.75 8.74 1.46
C ASN A 200 20.58 8.53 0.48
N THR A 201 19.39 9.05 0.79
CA THR A 201 18.20 8.89 -0.06
C THR A 201 18.38 9.37 -1.49
N ASP A 202 19.20 10.40 -1.70
CA ASP A 202 19.44 10.95 -3.04
C ASP A 202 20.32 10.05 -3.90
N GLU A 203 21.23 9.29 -3.29
CA GLU A 203 22.03 8.28 -3.99
C GLU A 203 21.18 7.05 -4.34
N LEU A 204 20.30 6.65 -3.43
CA LEU A 204 19.32 5.59 -3.64
C LEU A 204 18.37 5.93 -4.81
N LEU A 205 17.87 7.17 -4.90
CA LEU A 205 17.08 7.65 -6.03
C LEU A 205 17.86 7.60 -7.34
N LYS A 206 19.11 8.09 -7.35
CA LYS A 206 19.96 8.04 -8.55
C LYS A 206 20.24 6.61 -9.00
N ALA A 207 20.48 5.70 -8.05
CA ALA A 207 20.68 4.28 -8.34
C ALA A 207 19.40 3.67 -8.95
N PHE A 208 18.23 4.02 -8.42
CA PHE A 208 16.94 3.58 -8.94
C PHE A 208 16.72 4.05 -10.37
N ASP A 209 16.87 5.36 -10.64
CA ASP A 209 16.69 5.93 -11.96
C ASP A 209 17.65 5.33 -12.98
N LYS A 210 18.90 5.09 -12.58
CA LYS A 210 19.92 4.46 -13.43
C LYS A 210 19.58 3.00 -13.77
N LYS A 211 19.07 2.22 -12.82
CA LYS A 211 18.85 0.78 -13.00
C LYS A 211 17.48 0.45 -13.58
N LEU A 212 16.44 1.17 -13.17
CA LEU A 212 15.04 0.86 -13.44
C LEU A 212 14.30 1.98 -14.17
N GLY A 213 14.77 3.22 -14.10
CA GLY A 213 14.08 4.40 -14.64
C GLY A 213 13.92 4.44 -16.17
N SER A 214 14.59 3.57 -16.92
CA SER A 214 14.39 3.45 -18.37
C SER A 214 13.11 2.70 -18.75
N ASP A 215 12.60 1.83 -17.89
CA ASP A 215 11.37 1.05 -18.13
C ASP A 215 10.13 1.92 -17.87
N ASP A 216 9.16 1.83 -18.78
CA ASP A 216 7.99 2.71 -18.79
C ASP A 216 7.07 2.52 -17.58
N TRP A 217 7.05 1.33 -16.99
CA TRP A 217 6.30 1.07 -15.76
C TRP A 217 6.87 1.87 -14.59
N TYR A 218 8.20 1.93 -14.48
CA TYR A 218 8.89 2.68 -13.42
C TYR A 218 8.83 4.20 -13.61
N LYS A 219 8.75 4.69 -14.86
CA LYS A 219 8.45 6.11 -15.13
C LYS A 219 7.05 6.52 -14.66
N GLN A 220 6.08 5.62 -14.77
CA GLN A 220 4.70 5.84 -14.31
C GLN A 220 4.53 5.62 -12.80
N ASN A 221 5.46 4.90 -12.17
CA ASN A 221 5.47 4.58 -10.75
C ASN A 221 6.81 4.99 -10.10
N PRO A 222 7.21 6.28 -10.17
CA PRO A 222 8.48 6.71 -9.62
C PRO A 222 8.46 6.67 -8.08
N PRO A 223 9.61 6.49 -7.43
CA PRO A 223 9.75 6.65 -5.99
C PRO A 223 9.23 8.00 -5.51
N LYS A 224 8.59 8.03 -4.34
CA LYS A 224 8.05 9.24 -3.73
C LYS A 224 8.74 9.51 -2.40
N LYS A 225 9.19 10.74 -2.19
CA LYS A 225 9.77 11.17 -0.91
C LYS A 225 8.66 11.62 0.03
N ASP A 226 8.66 11.12 1.26
CA ASP A 226 7.74 11.56 2.32
C ASP A 226 8.27 12.81 3.06
N LYS A 227 7.47 13.33 4.00
CA LYS A 227 7.80 14.54 4.76
C LYS A 227 9.02 14.36 5.67
N ASP A 228 9.35 13.13 6.02
CA ASP A 228 10.48 12.76 6.88
C ASP A 228 11.74 12.45 6.05
N GLY A 229 11.65 12.59 4.72
CA GLY A 229 12.74 12.34 3.79
C GLY A 229 12.90 10.89 3.37
N ASN A 230 12.04 9.96 3.82
CA ASN A 230 12.09 8.56 3.42
C ASN A 230 11.50 8.36 2.03
N LEU A 231 11.85 7.24 1.37
CA LEU A 231 11.34 6.92 0.04
C LEU A 231 10.28 5.83 0.10
N SER A 232 9.11 6.09 -0.47
CA SER A 232 8.15 5.06 -0.88
C SER A 232 8.55 4.56 -2.27
N MET A 233 8.92 3.30 -2.38
CA MET A 233 9.37 2.68 -3.63
C MET A 233 8.47 1.49 -3.96
N THR A 234 7.97 1.42 -5.21
CA THR A 234 7.15 0.30 -5.69
C THR A 234 7.87 -0.45 -6.80
N PHE A 235 7.89 -1.77 -6.73
CA PHE A 235 8.54 -2.63 -7.71
C PHE A 235 7.55 -3.46 -8.52
N LYS A 236 7.88 -3.70 -9.79
CA LYS A 236 7.11 -4.53 -10.71
C LYS A 236 7.18 -6.02 -10.33
N SER A 237 8.26 -6.45 -9.68
CA SER A 237 8.44 -7.82 -9.23
C SER A 237 9.30 -7.90 -7.96
N ASP A 238 9.18 -9.01 -7.22
CA ASP A 238 10.06 -9.32 -6.09
C ASP A 238 11.52 -9.42 -6.52
N LYS A 239 11.75 -9.89 -7.75
CA LYS A 239 13.08 -10.01 -8.33
C LYS A 239 13.72 -8.65 -8.54
N ASP A 240 13.00 -7.70 -9.15
CA ASP A 240 13.51 -6.34 -9.40
C ASP A 240 13.89 -5.67 -8.08
N MET A 241 13.03 -5.78 -7.07
CA MET A 241 13.30 -5.26 -5.73
C MET A 241 14.53 -5.92 -5.12
N THR A 242 14.59 -7.25 -5.17
CA THR A 242 15.68 -8.05 -4.58
C THR A 242 17.02 -7.71 -5.21
N GLU A 243 17.09 -7.73 -6.55
CA GLU A 243 18.30 -7.40 -7.29
C GLU A 243 18.72 -5.94 -7.08
N PHE A 244 17.76 -5.02 -7.01
CA PHE A 244 18.03 -3.61 -6.73
C PHE A 244 18.70 -3.43 -5.36
N PHE A 245 18.09 -3.93 -4.29
CA PHE A 245 18.60 -3.75 -2.93
C PHE A 245 19.84 -4.61 -2.61
N GLN A 246 20.01 -5.77 -3.26
CA GLN A 246 21.26 -6.52 -3.16
C GLN A 246 22.43 -5.73 -3.76
N ASP A 247 22.24 -5.11 -4.93
CA ASP A 247 23.31 -4.32 -5.54
C ASP A 247 23.57 -3.03 -4.76
N HIS A 248 22.51 -2.38 -4.27
CA HIS A 248 22.66 -1.21 -3.42
C HIS A 248 23.39 -1.51 -2.10
N ALA A 249 23.14 -2.68 -1.50
CA ALA A 249 23.87 -3.14 -0.33
C ALA A 249 25.35 -3.42 -0.64
N LYS A 250 25.67 -4.07 -1.76
CA LYS A 250 27.05 -4.35 -2.20
C LYS A 250 27.89 -3.10 -2.43
N GLU A 251 27.25 -1.99 -2.80
CA GLU A 251 27.88 -0.68 -2.92
C GLU A 251 28.23 -0.06 -1.56
N GLY A 252 27.91 -0.74 -0.45
CA GLY A 252 28.25 -0.32 0.92
C GLY A 252 27.21 0.61 1.55
N ASN A 253 26.04 0.76 0.93
CA ASN A 253 25.00 1.67 1.42
C ASN A 253 24.20 1.06 2.57
N SER A 254 23.93 1.85 3.60
CA SER A 254 23.03 1.49 4.69
C SER A 254 21.59 1.90 4.38
N PHE A 255 20.65 1.03 4.69
CA PHE A 255 19.22 1.30 4.56
C PHE A 255 18.37 0.35 5.40
N LEU A 256 17.15 0.80 5.69
CA LEU A 256 16.09 0.04 6.34
C LEU A 256 14.90 -0.04 5.39
N MET A 257 14.45 -1.25 5.08
CA MET A 257 13.22 -1.50 4.34
C MET A 257 12.10 -1.80 5.34
N VAL A 258 11.04 -0.99 5.27
CA VAL A 258 9.89 -1.06 6.15
C VAL A 258 8.65 -1.33 5.31
N ASP A 259 7.84 -2.29 5.74
CA ASP A 259 6.53 -2.51 5.15
C ASP A 259 5.62 -1.31 5.47
N GLU A 260 5.10 -0.65 4.45
CA GLU A 260 4.35 0.62 4.59
C GLU A 260 3.08 0.49 5.42
N LYS A 261 2.50 -0.72 5.50
CA LYS A 261 1.21 -0.96 6.15
C LYS A 261 1.38 -1.30 7.62
N THR A 262 2.34 -2.15 7.93
CA THR A 262 2.56 -2.69 9.27
C THR A 262 3.64 -1.94 10.04
N ASN A 263 4.41 -1.09 9.36
CA ASN A 263 5.56 -0.40 9.92
C ASN A 263 6.62 -1.36 10.51
N LYS A 264 6.70 -2.57 9.96
CA LYS A 264 7.66 -3.61 10.35
C LYS A 264 8.85 -3.62 9.43
N VAL A 265 10.01 -3.91 10.00
CA VAL A 265 11.24 -4.03 9.22
C VAL A 265 11.20 -5.36 8.46
N ILE A 266 11.32 -5.30 7.13
CA ILE A 266 11.29 -6.47 6.25
C ILE A 266 12.68 -6.87 5.74
N ALA A 267 13.58 -5.89 5.61
CA ALA A 267 14.97 -6.11 5.24
C ALA A 267 15.82 -4.90 5.62
N PHE A 268 17.14 -5.07 5.70
CA PHE A 268 18.07 -3.98 5.97
C PHE A 268 19.48 -4.29 5.47
N SER A 269 20.27 -3.24 5.28
CA SER A 269 21.73 -3.32 5.18
C SER A 269 22.33 -2.30 6.13
N ASN A 270 23.38 -2.69 6.85
CA ASN A 270 24.16 -1.80 7.71
C ASN A 270 25.42 -1.26 7.00
N GLY A 271 25.50 -1.37 5.67
CA GLY A 271 26.61 -0.89 4.86
C GLY A 271 27.85 -1.79 4.86
N ASP A 272 27.71 -3.06 5.24
CA ASP A 272 28.77 -4.08 5.20
C ASP A 272 28.85 -4.84 3.87
N GLY A 273 28.09 -4.42 2.84
CA GLY A 273 28.04 -5.11 1.56
C GLY A 273 26.94 -6.18 1.46
N LYS A 274 26.21 -6.47 2.55
CA LYS A 274 25.23 -7.55 2.61
C LYS A 274 23.82 -7.04 2.88
N LEU A 275 22.87 -7.84 2.42
CA LEU A 275 21.45 -7.65 2.65
C LEU A 275 20.99 -8.66 3.70
N TYR A 276 20.20 -8.20 4.66
CA TYR A 276 19.71 -9.01 5.77
C TYR A 276 18.19 -8.97 5.88
N LYS A 277 17.62 -10.06 6.39
CA LYS A 277 16.28 -10.08 6.96
C LYS A 277 16.37 -10.02 8.49
N PRO A 278 15.49 -9.27 9.16
CA PRO A 278 15.41 -9.31 10.62
C PRO A 278 14.73 -10.60 11.07
N GLY A 279 15.26 -11.22 12.12
CA GLY A 279 14.58 -12.24 12.90
C GLY A 279 13.56 -11.60 13.87
N PRO A 280 12.73 -12.41 14.54
CA PRO A 280 11.70 -11.92 15.46
C PRO A 280 12.23 -11.10 16.65
N ASP A 281 13.47 -11.36 17.04
CA ASP A 281 14.22 -10.68 18.10
C ASP A 281 15.10 -9.54 17.58
N GLY A 282 14.99 -9.19 16.28
CA GLY A 282 15.86 -8.24 15.61
C GLY A 282 17.24 -8.80 15.22
N SER A 283 17.45 -10.11 15.38
CA SER A 283 18.69 -10.76 14.90
C SER A 283 18.86 -10.61 13.38
N LYS A 284 20.11 -10.58 12.91
CA LYS A 284 20.41 -10.47 11.48
C LYS A 284 20.51 -11.85 10.83
N GLN A 285 19.70 -12.10 9.80
CA GLN A 285 19.84 -13.27 8.94
C GLN A 285 20.28 -12.83 7.54
N GLU A 286 21.45 -13.28 7.09
CA GLU A 286 21.94 -12.93 5.75
C GLU A 286 20.97 -13.44 4.68
N PHE A 287 20.59 -12.56 3.77
CA PHE A 287 19.67 -12.87 2.69
C PHE A 287 20.44 -13.53 1.53
N THR A 288 20.29 -14.84 1.40
CA THR A 288 20.99 -15.65 0.38
C THR A 288 20.16 -15.90 -0.89
N GLY A 289 18.99 -15.25 -1.03
CA GLY A 289 18.09 -15.37 -2.18
C GLY A 289 16.62 -15.66 -1.80
N GLY A 290 15.72 -15.57 -2.79
CA GLY A 290 14.28 -15.72 -2.60
C GLY A 290 13.52 -14.39 -2.68
N SER A 291 12.35 -14.30 -2.05
CA SER A 291 11.61 -13.04 -1.94
C SER A 291 12.06 -12.27 -0.69
N LEU A 292 12.24 -10.95 -0.81
CA LEU A 292 12.46 -10.08 0.35
C LEU A 292 11.18 -9.84 1.15
N PHE A 293 10.00 -9.96 0.53
CA PHE A 293 8.76 -9.84 1.27
C PHE A 293 8.55 -11.08 2.15
N PRO A 294 8.36 -10.91 3.47
CA PRO A 294 8.01 -12.01 4.35
C PRO A 294 6.59 -12.51 4.06
N SER A 295 6.32 -13.77 4.39
CA SER A 295 4.96 -14.30 4.49
C SER A 295 4.17 -13.58 5.59
N ALA A 296 2.83 -13.69 5.58
CA ALA A 296 2.00 -13.07 6.62
C ALA A 296 2.31 -13.58 8.03
N GLU A 297 2.70 -14.85 8.16
CA GLU A 297 3.12 -15.43 9.44
C GLU A 297 4.47 -14.89 9.90
N GLU A 298 5.45 -14.81 8.99
CA GLU A 298 6.75 -14.20 9.27
C GLU A 298 6.58 -12.72 9.63
N LEU A 299 5.79 -11.96 8.86
CA LEU A 299 5.55 -10.53 9.07
C LEU A 299 5.01 -10.24 10.47
N LYS A 300 4.08 -11.06 11.00
CA LYS A 300 3.57 -10.89 12.37
C LYS A 300 4.67 -10.95 13.43
N SER A 301 5.70 -11.76 13.18
CA SER A 301 6.83 -11.96 14.09
C SER A 301 7.93 -10.91 13.95
N LEU A 302 7.94 -10.12 12.87
CA LEU A 302 9.01 -9.15 12.62
C LEU A 302 8.94 -7.94 13.56
N PRO A 303 10.10 -7.34 13.88
CA PRO A 303 10.18 -6.16 14.73
C PRO A 303 9.51 -4.95 14.07
N GLU A 304 8.85 -4.13 14.88
CA GLU A 304 8.40 -2.81 14.44
C GLU A 304 9.60 -1.89 14.22
N GLN A 305 9.49 -0.97 13.26
CA GLN A 305 10.56 -0.03 12.93
C GLN A 305 11.05 0.76 14.15
N LYS A 306 10.14 1.16 15.06
CA LYS A 306 10.47 1.92 16.27
C LYS A 306 11.30 1.13 17.29
N ASP A 307 11.17 -0.20 17.28
CA ASP A 307 11.80 -1.11 18.24
C ASP A 307 13.05 -1.78 17.64
N PHE A 308 13.28 -1.60 16.34
CA PHE A 308 14.41 -2.15 15.63
C PHE A 308 15.64 -1.26 15.75
N GLN A 309 16.73 -1.82 16.26
CA GLN A 309 18.05 -1.19 16.23
C GLN A 309 18.91 -1.87 15.18
N MET A 310 19.35 -1.10 14.17
CA MET A 310 20.21 -1.63 13.12
C MET A 310 21.56 -2.08 13.72
N PRO A 311 21.97 -3.34 13.51
CA PRO A 311 23.26 -3.82 13.99
C PRO A 311 24.42 -3.02 13.40
N GLN A 312 25.42 -2.70 14.23
CA GLN A 312 26.61 -2.00 13.76
C GLN A 312 27.35 -2.79 12.67
N LYS A 313 27.96 -2.06 11.73
CA LYS A 313 28.87 -2.63 10.72
C LYS A 313 30.01 -3.33 11.46
N GLN A 314 30.15 -4.64 11.27
CA GLN A 314 31.34 -5.33 11.75
C GLN A 314 32.48 -4.92 10.82
N GLU A 315 33.42 -4.12 11.33
CA GLU A 315 34.68 -3.88 10.64
C GLU A 315 35.40 -5.24 10.53
N GLU A 316 35.63 -5.70 9.30
CA GLU A 316 36.55 -6.81 9.09
C GLU A 316 37.90 -6.37 9.63
N SER A 317 38.25 -6.90 10.80
CA SER A 317 39.59 -6.78 11.36
C SER A 317 40.55 -7.41 10.36
N ASN A 318 41.14 -6.56 9.53
CA ASN A 318 42.30 -6.88 8.72
C ASN A 318 43.44 -7.20 9.69
N MET A 319 43.48 -8.44 10.20
CA MET A 319 44.72 -9.04 10.64
C MET A 319 45.58 -9.24 9.39
N GLN A 320 46.28 -8.17 9.01
CA GLN A 320 47.52 -8.29 8.27
C GLN A 320 48.45 -9.15 9.14
N LEU A 321 48.65 -10.40 8.72
CA LEU A 321 49.79 -11.20 9.11
C LEU A 321 51.06 -10.40 8.81
N ASN A 322 51.72 -9.94 9.88
CA ASN A 322 53.16 -9.69 9.88
C ASN A 322 53.90 -11.00 10.14
#